data_AF-A0A919ZYD3-F1
#
_entry.id   AF-A0A919ZYD3-F1
#
_cell.length_a   1.000
_cell.length_b   1.000
_cell.length_c   1.000
_cell.angle_alpha   90.00
_cell.angle_beta   90.00
_cell.angle_gamma   90.00
#
_symmetry.space_group_name_H-M   'P 1'
#
loop_
_entity.id
_entity.type
_entity.pdbx_description
1 polymer ?
#
loop_
_entity_poly.entity_id
_entity_poly.type
_entity_poly.pdbx_seq_one_letter_code
_entity_poly.pdbx_strand_id
1 'polypeptide(L)' 'MAVERFRSIAQNRRARYDYFIDETLEAGLILHGTEVKSLRNGRAKA' A
#
# COMPACT_ATOMS: atom_id res chain seq x y z
N MET A 1 20.54 -10.73 12.82
CA MET A 1 19.88 -9.46 12.45
C MET A 1 19.00 -9.75 11.24
N ALA A 2 17.68 -9.74 11.39
CA ALA A 2 16.77 -10.01 10.29
C ALA A 2 16.65 -8.76 9.41
N VAL A 3 16.93 -8.90 8.12
CA VAL A 3 16.72 -7.82 7.14
C VAL A 3 15.20 -7.67 6.95
N GLU A 4 14.66 -6.54 7.38
CA GLU A 4 13.24 -6.23 7.22
C GLU A 4 12.94 -6.03 5.73
N ARG A 5 12.26 -6.99 5.11
CA ARG A 5 11.88 -6.90 3.69
C ARG A 5 10.66 -5.99 3.55
N PHE A 6 10.90 -4.72 3.25
CA PHE A 6 9.85 -3.80 2.86
C PHE A 6 9.39 -4.13 1.43
N ARG A 7 8.20 -4.73 1.31
CA ARG A 7 7.57 -5.02 0.00
C ARG A 7 6.36 -4.11 -0.16
N SER A 8 6.34 -3.32 -1.25
CA SER A 8 5.14 -2.57 -1.64
C SER A 8 3.98 -3.53 -1.90
N ILE A 9 2.92 -3.43 -1.09
CA ILE A 9 1.75 -4.33 -1.13
C ILE A 9 0.70 -3.80 -2.12
N ALA A 10 0.60 -2.48 -2.24
CA ALA A 10 -0.40 -1.81 -3.07
C ALA A 10 0.21 -0.53 -3.66
N GLN A 11 -0.19 -0.22 -4.89
CA GLN A 11 0.16 1.03 -5.55
C GLN A 11 -0.98 1.44 -6.46
N ASN A 12 -1.52 2.65 -6.25
CA ASN A 12 -2.47 3.24 -7.17
C ASN A 12 -1.73 3.86 -8.36
N ARG A 13 -1.71 3.13 -9.48
CA ARG A 13 -1.10 3.62 -10.72
C ARG A 13 -1.93 4.72 -11.36
N ARG A 14 -3.26 4.65 -11.25
CA ARG A 14 -4.19 5.63 -11.82
C ARG A 14 -4.00 7.01 -11.21
N ALA A 15 -3.69 7.07 -9.91
CA ALA A 15 -3.41 8.34 -9.23
C ALA A 15 -2.28 9.16 -9.88
N ARG A 16 -1.29 8.50 -10.51
CA ARG A 16 -0.19 9.19 -11.22
C ARG A 16 -0.56 9.68 -12.62
N TYR A 17 -1.65 9.17 -13.20
CA TYR A 17 -2.16 9.64 -14.49
C TYR A 17 -3.19 10.74 -14.30
N ASP A 18 -4.05 10.60 -13.28
CA ASP A 18 -5.18 11.50 -13.05
C ASP A 18 -4.80 12.76 -12.23
N TYR A 19 -3.72 12.70 -11.45
CA TYR A 19 -3.32 13.78 -10.55
C TYR A 19 -1.81 14.09 -10.61
N PHE A 20 -1.47 15.35 -10.32
CA PHE A 20 -0.11 15.74 -10.00
C PHE A 20 0.13 15.54 -8.50
N ILE A 21 1.14 14.74 -8.15
CA ILE A 21 1.51 14.46 -6.76
C ILE A 21 2.58 15.48 -6.36
N ASP A 22 2.22 16.41 -5.48
CA ASP A 22 3.12 17.46 -4.99
C ASP A 22 4.08 16.92 -3.91
N GLU A 23 3.54 16.20 -2.93
CA GLU A 23 4.32 15.61 -1.84
C GLU A 23 3.86 14.17 -1.49
N THR A 24 4.78 13.37 -0.98
CA THR A 24 4.50 12.01 -0.48
C THR A 24 4.59 11.96 1.03
N LEU A 25 3.52 11.50 1.67
CA LEU A 25 3.43 11.39 3.12
C LEU A 25 3.45 9.91 3.55
N GLU A 26 4.08 9.64 4.70
CA GLU A 26 4.00 8.33 5.35
C GLU A 26 2.80 8.30 6.30
N ALA A 27 2.00 7.23 6.22
CA ALA A 27 0.83 7.03 7.06
C ALA A 27 0.75 5.59 7.57
N GLY A 28 0.30 5.44 8.80
CA GLY A 28 -0.05 4.15 9.39
C GLY A 28 -1.57 3.93 9.32
N LEU A 29 -1.98 2.74 8.85
CA LEU A 29 -3.38 2.33 8.84
C LEU A 29 -3.58 1.13 9.77
N ILE A 30 -4.55 1.22 10.68
CA ILE A 30 -4.95 0.09 11.51
C ILE A 30 -5.93 -0.75 10.70
N LEU A 31 -5.57 -2.02 10.48
CA LEU A 31 -6.35 -2.96 9.68
C LEU A 31 -6.92 -4.06 10.57
N HIS A 32 -8.10 -4.54 10.20
CA HIS A 32 -8.73 -5.70 10.81
C HIS A 32 -8.29 -6.97 10.08
N GLY A 33 -8.34 -8.11 10.77
CA GLY A 33 -7.67 -9.35 10.31
C GLY A 33 -8.04 -9.81 8.89
N THR A 34 -9.26 -9.55 8.42
CA THR A 34 -9.72 -9.86 7.05
C THR A 34 -9.08 -8.97 5.97
N GLU A 35 -8.80 -7.72 6.30
CA GLU A 35 -8.15 -6.74 5.41
C GLU A 35 -6.68 -7.10 5.22
N VAL A 36 -6.00 -7.49 6.32
CA VAL A 36 -4.61 -7.97 6.29
C VAL A 36 -4.47 -9.20 5.38
N LYS A 37 -5.41 -10.16 5.47
CA LYS A 37 -5.44 -11.34 4.60
C LYS A 37 -5.62 -10.96 3.13
N SER A 38 -6.54 -10.03 2.84
CA SER A 38 -6.83 -9.59 1.47
C SER A 38 -5.63 -8.88 0.82
N LEU A 39 -4.93 -8.02 1.57
CA LEU A 39 -3.74 -7.32 1.11
C LEU A 39 -2.56 -8.28 0.86
N ARG A 40 -2.33 -9.25 1.75
CA ARG A 40 -1.30 -10.29 1.55
C ARG A 40 -1.56 -11.16 0.31
N ASN A 41 -2.82 -11.41 0.00
CA ASN A 41 -3.25 -12.15 -1.19
C ASN A 41 -3.19 -11.31 -2.48
N GLY A 42 -2.65 -10.08 -2.44
CA GLY A 42 -2.52 -9.20 -3.60
C GLY A 42 -3.84 -8.62 -4.11
N ARG A 43 -4.91 -8.67 -3.30
CA ARG A 43 -6.24 -8.12 -3.68
C ARG A 43 -6.38 -6.65 -3.28
N ALA A 44 -5.29 -5.89 -3.34
CA ALA A 44 -5.36 -4.45 -3.15
C ALA A 44 -6.00 -3.81 -4.38
N LYS A 45 -7.16 -3.18 -4.20
CA LYS A 45 -7.78 -2.36 -5.26
C LYS A 45 -7.15 -0.97 -5.23
N ALA A 46 -6.77 -0.49 -6.41
CA ALA A 46 -6.09 0.78 -6.63
C ALA A 46 -6.81 1.51 -7.78
#